data_AF-A0A838RU18-F1
#
_entry.id   AF-A0A838RU18-F1
#
_cell.length_a   1.000
_cell.length_b   1.000
_cell.length_c   1.000
_cell.angle_alpha   90.00
_cell.angle_beta   90.00
_cell.angle_gamma   90.00
#
_symmetry.space_group_name_H-M   'P 1'
#
loop_
_entity.id
_entity.type
_entity.pdbx_description
1 polymer ?
#
loop_
_entity_poly.entity_id
_entity_poly.type
_entity_poly.pdbx_seq_one_letter_code
_entity_poly.pdbx_strand_id
1 'polypeptide(L)'
;MSLVYQLPQHPEKRDEIVEEIRTRGIGFPLTSGLRSLVATKSGNDALLRRTLEEAERRRTNPTASALPSEAEANELLARTRVATLAAAEAMPDFIVKQLIKRTAAYGNTNNWIPLDNLSIAVSYRANVGEEYKVLTVNGMPLGQEVKESKDYSKYVGGASSSGVEYISSLADLFKPESRTSFKPVDTDLLQTRRTIVYEYEVRKPHSRLTLTADKTSAANVGSRGRIWIDRGTNRVLRFEQIATEIPPDFPITAASSLIDYDWVTIGENKFVLPTRSEVLITA
;
A
#
# COMPACT_ATOMS: atom_id res chain seq x y z
N MET A 1 14.52 -17.21 -11.62
CA MET A 1 15.49 -16.28 -12.22
C MET A 1 15.22 -15.96 -13.69
N SER A 2 14.94 -16.96 -14.55
CA SER A 2 14.52 -16.72 -15.95
C SER A 2 13.36 -15.70 -16.05
N LEU A 3 12.42 -15.76 -15.12
CA LEU A 3 11.24 -14.90 -15.11
C LEU A 3 11.56 -13.40 -14.92
N VAL A 4 12.55 -13.04 -14.09
CA VAL A 4 12.93 -11.63 -13.88
C VAL A 4 13.53 -11.02 -15.16
N TYR A 5 14.18 -11.83 -16.00
CA TYR A 5 14.68 -11.39 -17.30
C TYR A 5 13.56 -11.12 -18.32
N GLN A 6 12.38 -11.68 -18.11
CA GLN A 6 11.22 -11.47 -18.98
C GLN A 6 10.48 -10.17 -18.66
N LEU A 7 10.62 -9.63 -17.44
CA LEU A 7 9.90 -8.42 -17.00
C LEU A 7 10.01 -7.20 -17.92
N PRO A 8 11.16 -6.88 -18.54
CA PRO A 8 11.22 -5.78 -19.49
C PRO A 8 10.33 -5.97 -20.73
N GLN A 9 10.08 -7.23 -21.14
CA GLN A 9 9.25 -7.56 -22.30
C GLN A 9 7.80 -7.90 -21.89
N HIS A 10 7.62 -8.35 -20.66
CA HIS A 10 6.38 -8.85 -20.08
C HIS A 10 6.13 -8.21 -18.70
N PRO A 11 5.92 -6.88 -18.61
CA PRO A 11 5.66 -6.21 -17.35
C PRO A 11 4.41 -6.74 -16.65
N GLU A 12 3.43 -7.25 -17.40
CA GLU A 12 2.20 -7.87 -16.90
C GLU A 12 2.46 -9.10 -16.01
N LYS A 13 3.60 -9.78 -16.18
CA LYS A 13 3.98 -10.95 -15.36
C LYS A 13 4.52 -10.57 -13.98
N ARG A 14 4.64 -9.28 -13.66
CA ARG A 14 5.17 -8.82 -12.36
C ARG A 14 4.44 -9.44 -11.17
N ASP A 15 3.12 -9.45 -11.21
CA ASP A 15 2.32 -10.00 -10.11
C ASP A 15 2.48 -11.53 -10.01
N GLU A 16 2.51 -12.23 -11.14
CA GLU A 16 2.75 -13.68 -11.19
C GLU A 16 4.10 -14.03 -10.54
N ILE A 17 5.16 -13.30 -10.87
CA ILE A 17 6.50 -13.52 -10.31
C ILE A 17 6.52 -13.26 -8.80
N VAL A 18 5.87 -12.20 -8.35
CA VAL A 18 5.73 -11.88 -6.92
C VAL A 18 5.03 -13.03 -6.19
N GLU A 19 3.92 -13.52 -6.72
CA GLU A 19 3.18 -14.66 -6.14
C GLU A 19 3.99 -15.96 -6.13
N GLU A 20 4.78 -16.22 -7.17
CA GLU A 20 5.64 -17.40 -7.20
C GLU A 20 6.73 -17.34 -6.12
N ILE A 21 7.39 -16.19 -5.96
CA ILE A 21 8.41 -16.01 -4.91
C ILE A 21 7.79 -16.10 -3.51
N ARG A 22 6.58 -15.56 -3.33
CA ARG A 22 5.83 -15.67 -2.07
C ARG A 22 5.54 -17.12 -1.73
N THR A 23 5.04 -17.88 -2.69
CA THR A 23 4.62 -19.27 -2.50
C THR A 23 5.80 -20.23 -2.36
N ARG A 24 6.81 -20.13 -3.23
CA ARG A 24 7.92 -21.09 -3.33
C ARG A 24 9.19 -20.65 -2.59
N GLY A 25 9.30 -19.37 -2.25
CA GLY A 25 10.53 -18.79 -1.73
C GLY A 25 11.64 -18.74 -2.79
N ILE A 26 12.89 -18.63 -2.34
CA ILE A 26 14.08 -18.69 -3.18
C ILE A 26 15.02 -19.80 -2.71
N GLY A 27 15.53 -20.60 -3.65
CA GLY A 27 16.48 -21.67 -3.39
C GLY A 27 17.95 -21.25 -3.45
N PHE A 28 18.24 -19.96 -3.54
CA PHE A 28 19.58 -19.40 -3.72
C PHE A 28 19.77 -18.18 -2.81
N PRO A 29 21.01 -17.88 -2.39
CA PRO A 29 21.29 -16.67 -1.64
C PRO A 29 21.01 -15.44 -2.50
N LEU A 30 20.23 -14.50 -1.99
CA LEU A 30 20.07 -13.20 -2.61
C LEU A 30 21.38 -12.42 -2.44
N THR A 31 22.21 -12.36 -3.48
CA THR A 31 23.48 -11.61 -3.49
C THR A 31 23.28 -10.13 -3.85
N SER A 32 24.29 -9.29 -3.64
CA SER A 32 24.26 -7.89 -4.09
C SER A 32 24.07 -7.78 -5.61
N GLY A 33 24.74 -8.63 -6.40
CA GLY A 33 24.59 -8.69 -7.85
C GLY A 33 23.16 -9.04 -8.28
N LEU A 34 22.51 -9.97 -7.58
CA LEU A 34 21.11 -10.31 -7.84
C LEU A 34 20.15 -9.18 -7.48
N ARG A 35 20.38 -8.46 -6.38
CA ARG A 35 19.60 -7.27 -6.03
C ARG A 35 19.69 -6.19 -7.11
N SER A 36 20.90 -5.91 -7.60
CA SER A 36 21.13 -4.94 -8.68
C SER A 36 20.49 -5.39 -10.00
N LEU A 37 20.58 -6.67 -10.33
CA LEU A 37 19.94 -7.24 -11.52
C LEU A 37 18.43 -7.06 -11.46
N VAL A 38 17.79 -7.44 -10.36
CA VAL A 38 16.34 -7.31 -10.18
C VAL A 38 15.94 -5.85 -10.29
N ALA A 39 16.61 -4.96 -9.55
CA ALA A 39 16.34 -3.52 -9.62
C ALA A 39 16.42 -2.98 -11.04
N THR A 40 17.38 -3.44 -11.84
CA THR A 40 17.52 -3.00 -13.23
C THR A 40 16.43 -3.57 -14.13
N LYS A 41 16.13 -4.87 -14.01
CA LYS A 41 15.20 -5.57 -14.91
C LYS A 41 13.73 -5.33 -14.58
N SER A 42 13.41 -4.96 -13.34
CA SER A 42 12.04 -4.67 -12.91
C SER A 42 11.71 -3.19 -12.94
N GLY A 43 12.57 -2.30 -13.48
CA GLY A 43 12.32 -0.86 -13.40
C GLY A 43 12.33 -0.33 -11.96
N ASN A 44 13.14 -0.94 -11.11
CA ASN A 44 13.22 -0.68 -9.68
C ASN A 44 11.92 -0.98 -8.91
N ASP A 45 11.10 -1.93 -9.39
CA ASP A 45 9.86 -2.34 -8.72
C ASP A 45 10.12 -2.69 -7.23
N ALA A 46 9.55 -1.88 -6.35
CA ALA A 46 9.78 -1.97 -4.92
C ALA A 46 9.15 -3.22 -4.31
N LEU A 47 8.00 -3.66 -4.81
CA LEU A 47 7.28 -4.84 -4.33
C LEU A 47 8.09 -6.11 -4.62
N LEU A 48 8.57 -6.29 -5.85
CA LEU A 48 9.38 -7.43 -6.23
C LEU A 48 10.69 -7.48 -5.44
N ARG A 49 11.36 -6.33 -5.29
CA ARG A 49 12.59 -6.24 -4.50
C ARG A 49 12.36 -6.66 -3.04
N ARG A 50 11.30 -6.14 -2.40
CA ARG A 50 10.95 -6.49 -1.01
C ARG A 50 10.58 -7.96 -0.88
N THR A 51 9.79 -8.49 -1.81
CA THR A 51 9.38 -9.90 -1.85
C THR A 51 10.59 -10.85 -1.88
N LEU A 52 11.66 -10.47 -2.60
CA LEU A 52 12.91 -11.23 -2.59
C LEU A 52 13.66 -11.13 -1.25
N GLU A 53 13.68 -9.96 -0.60
CA GLU A 53 14.28 -9.82 0.73
C GLU A 53 13.53 -10.64 1.79
N GLU A 54 12.19 -10.68 1.71
CA GLU A 54 11.33 -11.54 2.55
C GLU A 54 11.66 -13.02 2.32
N ALA A 55 11.79 -13.44 1.05
CA ALA A 55 12.18 -14.80 0.72
C ALA A 55 13.60 -15.16 1.21
N GLU A 56 14.56 -14.24 1.14
CA GLU A 56 15.91 -14.45 1.67
C GLU A 56 15.92 -14.57 3.20
N ARG A 57 15.13 -13.76 3.91
CA ARG A 57 14.97 -13.87 5.37
C ARG A 57 14.44 -15.24 5.77
N ARG A 58 13.40 -15.72 5.07
CA ARG A 58 12.86 -17.09 5.27
C ARG A 58 13.90 -18.16 5.00
N ARG A 59 14.67 -18.02 3.91
CA ARG A 59 15.70 -18.99 3.52
C ARG A 59 16.82 -19.07 4.57
N THR A 60 17.22 -17.94 5.15
CA THR A 60 18.33 -17.86 6.10
C THR A 60 17.94 -18.23 7.52
N ASN A 61 16.68 -18.04 7.92
CA ASN A 61 16.19 -18.39 9.26
C ASN A 61 14.77 -19.00 9.24
N PRO A 62 14.61 -20.23 8.72
CA PRO A 62 13.30 -20.84 8.53
C PRO A 62 12.54 -21.08 9.83
N THR A 63 13.24 -21.36 10.94
CA THR A 63 12.61 -21.59 12.24
C THR A 63 12.02 -20.31 12.82
N ALA A 64 12.71 -19.18 12.71
CA ALA A 64 12.15 -17.89 13.16
C ALA A 64 11.02 -17.41 12.24
N SER A 65 11.01 -17.86 10.98
CA SER A 65 9.96 -17.58 10.01
C SER A 65 8.77 -18.54 10.05
N ALA A 66 8.78 -19.53 10.96
CA ALA A 66 7.69 -20.49 11.06
C ALA A 66 6.38 -19.78 11.42
N LEU A 67 5.32 -20.15 10.69
CA LEU A 67 3.97 -19.68 10.99
C LEU A 67 3.54 -20.16 12.39
N PRO A 68 2.88 -19.29 13.18
CA PRO A 68 2.27 -19.72 14.42
C PRO A 68 1.06 -20.63 14.15
N SER A 69 0.53 -21.23 15.22
CA SER A 69 -0.67 -22.05 15.10
C SER A 69 -1.87 -21.23 14.59
N GLU A 70 -2.83 -21.91 13.95
CA GLU A 70 -4.05 -21.27 13.44
C GLU A 70 -4.83 -20.57 14.57
N ALA A 71 -4.87 -21.16 15.77
CA ALA A 71 -5.51 -20.56 16.93
C ALA A 71 -4.85 -19.22 17.33
N GLU A 72 -3.52 -19.18 17.43
CA GLU A 72 -2.79 -17.95 17.74
C GLU A 72 -2.96 -16.88 16.66
N ALA A 73 -2.94 -17.28 15.39
CA ALA A 73 -3.14 -16.36 14.27
C ALA A 73 -4.57 -15.78 14.25
N ASN A 74 -5.59 -16.60 14.53
CA ASN A 74 -6.98 -16.17 14.61
C ASN A 74 -7.21 -15.23 15.80
N GLU A 75 -6.61 -15.52 16.95
CA GLU A 75 -6.68 -14.65 18.13
C GLU A 75 -6.04 -13.29 17.86
N LEU A 76 -4.84 -13.25 17.26
CA LEU A 76 -4.18 -11.99 16.90
C LEU A 76 -5.03 -11.18 15.93
N LEU A 77 -5.62 -11.82 14.91
CA LEU A 77 -6.49 -11.15 13.95
C LEU A 77 -7.73 -10.57 14.63
N ALA A 78 -8.35 -11.30 15.55
CA ALA A 78 -9.51 -10.83 16.31
C ALA A 78 -9.17 -9.61 17.18
N ARG A 79 -8.05 -9.65 17.91
CA ARG A 79 -7.57 -8.49 18.69
C ARG A 79 -7.26 -7.29 17.80
N THR A 80 -6.66 -7.54 16.64
CA THR A 80 -6.30 -6.47 15.70
C THR A 80 -7.53 -5.80 15.09
N ARG A 81 -8.60 -6.57 14.80
CA ARG A 81 -9.89 -6.01 14.39
C ARG A 81 -10.42 -5.03 15.43
N VAL A 82 -10.52 -5.45 16.69
CA VAL A 82 -11.00 -4.58 17.79
C VAL A 82 -10.10 -3.35 17.93
N ALA A 83 -8.79 -3.56 17.95
CA ALA A 83 -7.83 -2.47 18.12
C ALA A 83 -7.90 -1.45 16.97
N THR A 84 -7.98 -1.90 15.72
CA THR A 84 -7.98 -1.04 14.52
C THR A 84 -9.26 -0.22 14.44
N LEU A 85 -10.42 -0.82 14.68
CA LEU A 85 -11.71 -0.11 14.70
C LEU A 85 -11.74 0.94 15.80
N ALA A 86 -11.33 0.58 17.03
CA ALA A 86 -11.26 1.53 18.13
C ALA A 86 -10.27 2.68 17.88
N ALA A 87 -9.14 2.41 17.20
CA ALA A 87 -8.17 3.44 16.86
C ALA A 87 -8.68 4.41 15.78
N ALA A 88 -9.48 3.92 14.82
CA ALA A 88 -10.13 4.77 13.83
C ALA A 88 -11.18 5.70 14.48
N GLU A 89 -11.96 5.17 15.42
CA GLU A 89 -12.95 5.96 16.19
C GLU A 89 -12.29 6.99 17.12
N ALA A 90 -11.18 6.63 17.75
CA ALA A 90 -10.45 7.51 18.69
C ALA A 90 -9.50 8.51 18.00
N MET A 91 -9.48 8.56 16.67
CA MET A 91 -8.57 9.44 15.93
C MET A 91 -8.98 10.91 16.14
N PRO A 92 -8.09 11.78 16.64
CA PRO A 92 -8.41 13.17 16.88
C PRO A 92 -8.47 13.93 15.56
N ASP A 93 -9.06 15.12 15.60
CA ASP A 93 -8.89 16.09 14.54
C ASP A 93 -7.40 16.45 14.43
N PHE A 94 -6.84 16.32 13.23
CA PHE A 94 -5.45 16.68 12.98
C PHE A 94 -5.28 17.33 11.62
N ILE A 95 -4.18 18.06 11.47
CA ILE A 95 -3.67 18.50 10.18
C ILE A 95 -2.20 18.13 10.06
N VAL A 96 -1.84 17.48 8.97
CA VAL A 96 -0.46 17.10 8.67
C VAL A 96 -0.06 17.60 7.29
N LYS A 97 1.24 17.74 7.09
CA LYS A 97 1.80 18.04 5.77
C LYS A 97 2.27 16.75 5.12
N GLN A 98 1.59 16.32 4.08
CA GLN A 98 2.03 15.22 3.22
C GLN A 98 2.93 15.77 2.10
N LEU A 99 4.05 15.09 1.88
CA LEU A 99 4.99 15.38 0.79
C LEU A 99 4.90 14.24 -0.22
N ILE A 100 4.59 14.58 -1.48
CA ILE A 100 4.44 13.60 -2.55
C ILE A 100 5.47 13.92 -3.63
N LYS A 101 6.18 12.89 -4.09
CA LYS A 101 7.04 12.95 -5.27
C LYS A 101 6.42 12.07 -6.34
N ARG A 102 6.13 12.63 -7.50
CA ARG A 102 5.49 11.90 -8.60
C ARG A 102 6.49 11.70 -9.73
N THR A 103 6.44 10.51 -10.29
CA THR A 103 7.21 10.10 -11.47
C THR A 103 6.26 9.43 -12.45
N ALA A 104 6.59 9.45 -13.74
CA ALA A 104 5.87 8.68 -14.76
C ALA A 104 6.85 7.92 -15.64
N ALA A 105 6.43 6.76 -16.12
CA ALA A 105 7.04 6.06 -17.23
C ALA A 105 6.00 5.96 -18.35
N TYR A 106 6.43 6.12 -19.60
CA TYR A 106 5.55 6.04 -20.76
C TYR A 106 5.77 4.73 -21.53
N GLY A 107 4.66 4.15 -22.01
CA GLY A 107 4.65 2.82 -22.62
C GLY A 107 5.24 1.77 -21.67
N ASN A 108 5.92 0.78 -22.23
CA ASN A 108 6.50 -0.33 -21.45
C ASN A 108 7.98 -0.08 -21.07
N THR A 109 8.43 1.17 -21.12
CA THR A 109 9.87 1.49 -21.01
C THR A 109 10.42 1.36 -19.59
N ASN A 110 9.54 1.37 -18.57
CA ASN A 110 9.91 1.47 -17.15
C ASN A 110 10.93 2.60 -16.85
N ASN A 111 11.03 3.59 -17.75
CA ASN A 111 11.91 4.73 -17.62
C ASN A 111 11.19 5.84 -16.86
N TRP A 112 11.34 5.84 -15.55
CA TRP A 112 10.68 6.78 -14.65
C TRP A 112 11.33 8.16 -14.71
N ILE A 113 10.60 9.14 -15.24
CA ILE A 113 10.99 10.54 -15.23
C ILE A 113 10.25 11.29 -14.10
N PRO A 114 10.91 12.25 -13.42
CA PRO A 114 10.24 13.13 -12.47
C PRO A 114 9.11 13.92 -13.13
N LEU A 115 7.94 13.97 -12.48
CA LEU A 115 6.82 14.84 -12.85
C LEU A 115 6.82 16.11 -12.02
N ASP A 116 6.58 15.96 -10.71
CA ASP A 116 6.52 17.08 -9.77
C ASP A 116 6.67 16.63 -8.31
N ASN A 117 6.79 17.63 -7.44
CA ASN A 117 6.71 17.49 -5.99
C ASN A 117 5.50 18.27 -5.47
N LEU A 118 4.61 17.59 -4.76
CA LEU A 118 3.44 18.20 -4.13
C LEU A 118 3.66 18.32 -2.62
N SER A 119 3.25 19.45 -2.05
CA SER A 119 3.01 19.57 -0.62
C SER A 119 1.52 19.73 -0.40
N ILE A 120 0.93 18.84 0.38
CA ILE A 120 -0.51 18.77 0.63
C ILE A 120 -0.73 18.89 2.13
N ALA A 121 -1.68 19.73 2.54
CA ALA A 121 -2.25 19.69 3.87
C ALA A 121 -3.36 18.63 3.87
N VAL A 122 -3.20 17.60 4.70
CA VAL A 122 -4.22 16.60 4.94
C VAL A 122 -4.81 16.87 6.30
N SER A 123 -6.09 17.20 6.34
CA SER A 123 -6.84 17.33 7.59
C SER A 123 -7.82 16.19 7.74
N TYR A 124 -7.82 15.56 8.91
CA TYR A 124 -8.82 14.57 9.30
C TYR A 124 -9.75 15.19 10.33
N ARG A 125 -11.05 14.96 10.18
CA ARG A 125 -12.06 15.25 11.21
C ARG A 125 -13.03 14.09 11.34
N ALA A 126 -13.32 13.66 12.56
CA ALA A 126 -14.12 12.44 12.79
C ALA A 126 -15.47 12.42 12.05
N ASN A 127 -16.15 13.57 11.94
CA ASN A 127 -17.47 13.70 11.32
C ASN A 127 -17.43 14.05 9.81
N VAL A 128 -16.25 14.32 9.25
CA VAL A 128 -16.10 14.79 7.85
C VAL A 128 -15.23 13.83 7.04
N GLY A 129 -14.32 13.10 7.69
CA GLY A 129 -13.27 12.33 7.04
C GLY A 129 -12.06 13.19 6.69
N GLU A 130 -11.37 12.80 5.62
CA GLU A 130 -10.13 13.43 5.17
C GLU A 130 -10.41 14.51 4.12
N GLU A 131 -9.72 15.63 4.24
CA GLU A 131 -9.71 16.71 3.23
C GLU A 131 -8.27 16.99 2.80
N TYR A 132 -8.07 17.15 1.49
CA TYR A 132 -6.75 17.25 0.88
C TYR A 132 -6.60 18.60 0.17
N LYS A 133 -5.78 19.49 0.74
CA LYS A 133 -5.56 20.84 0.20
C LYS A 133 -4.13 21.00 -0.31
N VAL A 134 -3.97 21.36 -1.58
CA VAL A 134 -2.62 21.63 -2.13
C VAL A 134 -2.06 22.91 -1.53
N LEU A 135 -0.85 22.83 -1.01
CA LEU A 135 -0.09 23.97 -0.52
C LEU A 135 0.84 24.50 -1.61
N THR A 136 1.63 23.63 -2.23
CA THR A 136 2.60 23.98 -3.26
C THR A 136 2.75 22.88 -4.31
N VAL A 137 3.03 23.26 -5.54
CA VAL A 137 3.52 22.38 -6.62
C VAL A 137 4.93 22.85 -6.97
N ASN A 138 5.91 21.95 -6.89
CA ASN A 138 7.33 22.26 -7.13
C ASN A 138 7.84 23.44 -6.28
N GLY A 139 7.35 23.57 -5.05
CA GLY A 139 7.69 24.67 -4.13
C GLY A 139 7.00 26.00 -4.42
N MET A 140 6.25 26.10 -5.51
CA MET A 140 5.52 27.31 -5.88
C MET A 140 4.11 27.32 -5.28
N PRO A 141 3.67 28.44 -4.66
CA PRO A 141 2.29 28.57 -4.18
C PRO A 141 1.33 28.69 -5.36
N LEU A 142 0.11 28.18 -5.19
CA LEU A 142 -0.93 28.20 -6.22
C LEU A 142 -1.85 29.42 -6.10
N GLY A 143 -2.58 29.72 -7.17
CA GLY A 143 -3.65 30.71 -7.20
C GLY A 143 -4.75 30.41 -6.16
N GLN A 144 -5.51 31.43 -5.78
CA GLN A 144 -6.46 31.35 -4.65
C GLN A 144 -7.55 30.30 -4.86
N GLU A 145 -8.04 30.16 -6.10
CA GLU A 145 -9.02 29.14 -6.51
C GLU A 145 -8.55 27.71 -6.20
N VAL A 146 -7.26 27.42 -6.41
CA VAL A 146 -6.70 26.08 -6.15
C VAL A 146 -6.54 25.81 -4.65
N LYS A 147 -6.23 26.86 -3.86
CA LYS A 147 -6.13 26.76 -2.40
C LYS A 147 -7.47 26.52 -1.73
N GLU A 148 -8.58 26.83 -2.37
CA GLU A 148 -9.92 26.63 -1.81
C GLU A 148 -10.50 25.25 -2.13
N SER A 149 -9.87 24.50 -3.05
CA SER A 149 -10.26 23.12 -3.33
C SER A 149 -9.86 22.15 -2.22
N LYS A 150 -10.76 21.21 -1.94
CA LYS A 150 -10.57 20.05 -1.05
C LYS A 150 -10.16 18.77 -1.79
N ASP A 151 -10.14 18.84 -3.12
CA ASP A 151 -9.73 17.76 -4.01
C ASP A 151 -8.56 18.25 -4.86
N TYR A 152 -7.38 17.74 -4.56
CA TYR A 152 -6.16 18.14 -5.24
C TYR A 152 -6.01 17.52 -6.62
N SER A 153 -6.64 16.37 -6.87
CA SER A 153 -6.55 15.64 -8.15
C SER A 153 -7.06 16.50 -9.33
N LYS A 154 -7.99 17.43 -9.06
CA LYS A 154 -8.52 18.38 -10.04
C LYS A 154 -7.47 19.35 -10.60
N TYR A 155 -6.38 19.56 -9.89
CA TYR A 155 -5.37 20.58 -10.19
C TYR A 155 -3.98 20.00 -10.42
N VAL A 156 -3.78 18.71 -10.13
CA VAL A 156 -2.56 17.98 -10.45
C VAL A 156 -2.91 16.91 -11.48
N GLY A 157 -2.50 17.11 -12.74
CA GLY A 157 -2.67 16.08 -13.77
C GLY A 157 -1.92 14.79 -13.41
N GLY A 158 -2.36 13.65 -13.95
CA GLY A 158 -1.72 12.34 -13.72
C GLY A 158 -2.21 11.62 -12.46
N ALA A 159 -1.47 10.59 -12.05
CA ALA A 159 -1.86 9.73 -10.94
C ALA A 159 -1.96 10.49 -9.60
N SER A 160 -3.03 10.22 -8.86
CA SER A 160 -3.27 10.70 -7.49
C SER A 160 -3.95 9.61 -6.67
N SER A 161 -3.79 9.69 -5.35
CA SER A 161 -4.47 8.82 -4.38
C SER A 161 -4.98 9.66 -3.19
N SER A 162 -6.10 9.24 -2.63
CA SER A 162 -6.71 9.85 -1.44
C SER A 162 -7.51 8.79 -0.69
N GLY A 163 -7.51 8.85 0.65
CA GLY A 163 -8.30 7.95 1.49
C GLY A 163 -7.63 6.60 1.76
N VAL A 164 -6.89 6.06 0.81
CA VAL A 164 -6.32 4.69 0.88
C VAL A 164 -5.20 4.59 1.91
N GLU A 165 -4.48 5.69 2.16
CA GLU A 165 -3.29 5.69 2.99
C GLU A 165 -3.62 5.59 4.48
N TYR A 166 -4.71 6.18 4.94
CA TYR A 166 -4.98 6.39 6.36
C TYR A 166 -5.73 5.23 7.04
N ILE A 167 -5.86 5.32 8.37
CA ILE A 167 -6.44 4.25 9.19
C ILE A 167 -7.90 3.94 8.84
N SER A 168 -8.59 4.88 8.19
CA SER A 168 -9.96 4.77 7.68
C SER A 168 -10.09 3.60 6.69
N SER A 169 -9.21 3.53 5.69
CA SER A 169 -9.17 2.44 4.71
C SER A 169 -8.74 1.11 5.32
N LEU A 170 -7.81 1.15 6.27
CA LEU A 170 -7.44 -0.06 6.99
C LEU A 170 -8.61 -0.60 7.83
N ALA A 171 -9.36 0.27 8.49
CA ALA A 171 -10.54 -0.09 9.27
C ALA A 171 -11.63 -0.74 8.39
N ASP A 172 -11.76 -0.32 7.13
CA ASP A 172 -12.72 -0.93 6.20
C ASP A 172 -12.49 -2.42 5.97
N LEU A 173 -11.24 -2.90 5.95
CA LEU A 173 -10.93 -4.34 5.86
C LEU A 173 -11.47 -5.14 7.05
N PHE A 174 -11.58 -4.50 8.22
CA PHE A 174 -11.97 -5.15 9.45
C PHE A 174 -13.47 -5.06 9.74
N LYS A 175 -14.19 -4.17 9.04
CA LYS A 175 -15.64 -4.04 9.14
C LYS A 175 -16.36 -5.27 8.57
N PRO A 176 -17.45 -5.77 9.19
CA PRO A 176 -18.17 -6.95 8.72
C PRO A 176 -18.68 -6.85 7.28
N GLU A 177 -19.08 -5.65 6.84
CA GLU A 177 -19.65 -5.44 5.50
C GLU A 177 -18.65 -5.72 4.37
N SER A 178 -17.34 -5.63 4.65
CA SER A 178 -16.28 -5.92 3.68
C SER A 178 -16.20 -7.40 3.31
N ARG A 179 -16.72 -8.29 4.18
CA ARG A 179 -16.57 -9.75 4.07
C ARG A 179 -15.14 -10.17 3.75
N THR A 180 -14.16 -9.44 4.28
CA THR A 180 -12.75 -9.67 4.00
C THR A 180 -12.35 -11.07 4.47
N SER A 181 -11.79 -11.86 3.56
CA SER A 181 -11.12 -13.11 3.93
C SER A 181 -9.71 -12.79 4.40
N PHE A 182 -9.23 -13.49 5.43
CA PHE A 182 -7.86 -13.36 5.92
C PHE A 182 -7.23 -14.73 6.05
N LYS A 183 -5.98 -14.86 5.63
CA LYS A 183 -5.20 -16.09 5.76
C LYS A 183 -3.80 -15.75 6.27
N PRO A 184 -3.34 -16.31 7.40
CA PRO A 184 -1.94 -16.18 7.79
C PRO A 184 -1.07 -16.93 6.78
N VAL A 185 -0.06 -16.26 6.23
CA VAL A 185 0.79 -16.81 5.16
C VAL A 185 2.27 -16.73 5.46
N ASP A 186 2.69 -15.82 6.35
CA ASP A 186 4.10 -15.67 6.71
C ASP A 186 4.30 -15.04 8.09
N THR A 187 5.55 -14.95 8.50
CA THR A 187 6.01 -14.04 9.57
C THR A 187 7.14 -13.17 9.06
N ASP A 188 7.24 -11.95 9.57
CA ASP A 188 8.32 -11.03 9.17
C ASP A 188 8.75 -10.15 10.35
N LEU A 189 9.92 -9.52 10.20
CA LEU A 189 10.46 -8.56 11.15
C LEU A 189 10.43 -7.15 10.54
N LEU A 190 9.44 -6.34 10.91
CA LEU A 190 9.33 -4.95 10.47
C LEU A 190 9.83 -4.00 11.55
N GLN A 191 10.91 -3.27 11.27
CA GLN A 191 11.51 -2.33 12.23
C GLN A 191 11.72 -2.95 13.62
N THR A 192 12.31 -4.17 13.65
CA THR A 192 12.52 -4.99 14.86
C THR A 192 11.26 -5.53 15.55
N ARG A 193 10.06 -5.25 15.02
CA ARG A 193 8.79 -5.79 15.52
C ARG A 193 8.43 -7.09 14.81
N ARG A 194 8.10 -8.11 15.59
CA ARG A 194 7.71 -9.43 15.07
C ARG A 194 6.28 -9.37 14.59
N THR A 195 6.06 -9.70 13.32
CA THR A 195 4.76 -9.61 12.68
C THR A 195 4.29 -10.98 12.18
N ILE A 196 2.97 -11.18 12.16
CA ILE A 196 2.34 -12.19 11.32
C ILE A 196 1.83 -11.48 10.07
N VAL A 197 2.09 -12.07 8.91
CA VAL A 197 1.62 -11.57 7.62
C VAL A 197 0.35 -12.31 7.26
N TYR A 198 -0.72 -11.55 7.01
CA TYR A 198 -1.98 -12.08 6.52
C TYR A 198 -2.19 -11.64 5.09
N GLU A 199 -2.49 -12.58 4.21
CA GLU A 199 -3.15 -12.27 2.95
C GLU A 199 -4.60 -11.91 3.21
N TYR A 200 -5.12 -10.97 2.44
CA TYR A 200 -6.53 -10.62 2.45
C TYR A 200 -7.10 -10.53 1.04
N GLU A 201 -8.41 -10.73 0.93
CA GLU A 201 -9.18 -10.48 -0.29
C GLU A 201 -10.54 -9.86 0.06
N VAL A 202 -10.89 -8.80 -0.67
CA VAL A 202 -12.20 -8.13 -0.66
C VAL A 202 -12.74 -8.14 -2.08
N ARG A 203 -13.86 -8.83 -2.28
CA ARG A 203 -14.53 -8.89 -3.59
C ARG A 203 -15.18 -7.55 -3.93
N LYS A 204 -15.25 -7.20 -5.21
CA LYS A 204 -15.86 -5.94 -5.70
C LYS A 204 -17.23 -5.59 -5.06
N PRO A 205 -18.18 -6.52 -4.86
CA PRO A 205 -19.48 -6.19 -4.24
C PRO A 205 -19.41 -5.74 -2.77
N HIS A 206 -18.28 -5.97 -2.10
CA HIS A 206 -18.04 -5.65 -0.70
C HIS A 206 -16.88 -4.64 -0.51
N SER A 207 -16.27 -4.22 -1.62
CA SER A 207 -15.15 -3.30 -1.63
C SER A 207 -15.61 -1.85 -1.60
N ARG A 208 -14.83 -1.00 -0.94
CA ARG A 208 -14.93 0.46 -1.01
C ARG A 208 -13.86 1.09 -1.90
N LEU A 209 -13.01 0.27 -2.52
CA LEU A 209 -11.96 0.75 -3.40
C LEU A 209 -12.56 1.26 -4.72
N THR A 210 -12.36 2.54 -4.99
CA THR A 210 -12.74 3.19 -6.24
C THR A 210 -11.49 3.63 -6.99
N LEU A 211 -11.43 3.31 -8.28
CA LEU A 211 -10.45 3.88 -9.22
C LEU A 211 -11.13 4.99 -10.02
N THR A 212 -10.44 6.09 -10.24
CA THR A 212 -10.94 7.25 -10.98
C THR A 212 -9.95 7.61 -12.07
N ALA A 213 -10.34 7.48 -13.34
CA ALA A 213 -9.48 7.75 -14.49
C ALA A 213 -9.56 9.22 -14.95
N ASP A 214 -10.75 9.81 -14.86
CA ASP A 214 -11.02 11.20 -15.15
C ASP A 214 -12.16 11.73 -14.26
N LYS A 215 -12.61 12.97 -14.45
CA LYS A 215 -13.63 13.60 -13.61
C LYS A 215 -15.00 12.91 -13.64
N THR A 216 -15.24 12.01 -14.60
CA THR A 216 -16.53 11.37 -14.87
C THR A 216 -16.47 9.83 -14.82
N SER A 217 -15.27 9.26 -14.94
CA SER A 217 -15.05 7.82 -15.07
C SER A 217 -14.49 7.25 -13.77
N ALA A 218 -15.37 6.63 -12.99
CA ALA A 218 -15.03 5.93 -11.75
C ALA A 218 -15.52 4.48 -11.78
N ALA A 219 -14.70 3.57 -11.25
CA ALA A 219 -15.03 2.15 -11.15
C ALA A 219 -14.78 1.65 -9.72
N ASN A 220 -15.81 1.02 -9.13
CA ASN A 220 -15.63 0.21 -7.93
C ASN A 220 -14.96 -1.11 -8.33
N VAL A 221 -13.94 -1.50 -7.59
CA VAL A 221 -13.09 -2.65 -7.88
C VAL A 221 -12.85 -3.47 -6.61
N GLY A 222 -12.57 -4.76 -6.77
CA GLY A 222 -12.12 -5.59 -5.65
C GLY A 222 -10.70 -5.23 -5.24
N SER A 223 -10.23 -5.79 -4.14
CA SER A 223 -8.82 -5.68 -3.76
C SER A 223 -8.31 -6.94 -3.08
N ARG A 224 -7.02 -7.19 -3.25
CA ARG A 224 -6.28 -8.22 -2.51
C ARG A 224 -4.95 -7.66 -2.07
N GLY A 225 -4.30 -8.33 -1.14
CA GLY A 225 -2.94 -7.96 -0.75
C GLY A 225 -2.57 -8.54 0.60
N ARG A 226 -1.76 -7.80 1.35
CA ARG A 226 -1.18 -8.27 2.61
C ARG A 226 -1.22 -7.20 3.70
N ILE A 227 -1.39 -7.66 4.94
CA ILE A 227 -1.20 -6.84 6.14
C ILE A 227 -0.19 -7.50 7.06
N TRP A 228 0.68 -6.69 7.65
CA TRP A 228 1.66 -7.13 8.65
C TRP A 228 1.17 -6.69 10.02
N ILE A 229 0.78 -7.63 10.86
CA ILE A 229 0.25 -7.35 12.19
C ILE A 229 1.34 -7.59 13.23
N ASP A 230 1.67 -6.55 13.99
CA ASP A 230 2.58 -6.66 15.14
C ASP A 230 1.99 -7.53 16.24
N ARG A 231 2.74 -8.55 16.64
CA ARG A 231 2.35 -9.49 17.70
C ARG A 231 2.34 -8.83 19.07
N GLY A 232 3.13 -7.77 19.28
CA GLY A 232 3.22 -7.08 20.56
C GLY A 232 2.09 -6.08 20.80
N THR A 233 1.69 -5.32 19.76
CA THR A 233 0.72 -4.22 19.90
C THR A 233 -0.63 -4.47 19.23
N ASN A 234 -0.80 -5.58 18.51
CA ASN A 234 -1.99 -5.87 17.69
C ASN A 234 -2.28 -4.76 16.66
N ARG A 235 -1.23 -4.07 16.17
CA ARG A 235 -1.32 -3.00 15.18
C ARG A 235 -0.85 -3.48 13.83
N VAL A 236 -1.53 -3.05 12.78
CA VAL A 236 -1.04 -3.21 11.41
C VAL A 236 0.10 -2.22 11.21
N LEU A 237 1.26 -2.73 10.81
CA LEU A 237 2.47 -1.94 10.56
C LEU A 237 2.72 -1.70 9.07
N ARG A 238 2.12 -2.52 8.21
CA ARG A 238 2.21 -2.38 6.76
C ARG A 238 0.94 -2.90 6.11
N PHE A 239 0.53 -2.22 5.06
CA PHE A 239 -0.61 -2.57 4.23
C PHE A 239 -0.19 -2.53 2.76
N GLU A 240 -0.42 -3.64 2.06
CA GLU A 240 -0.24 -3.77 0.62
C GLU A 240 -1.61 -4.02 0.00
N GLN A 241 -1.94 -3.28 -1.06
CA GLN A 241 -3.19 -3.42 -1.80
C GLN A 241 -2.91 -3.49 -3.30
N ILE A 242 -3.57 -4.43 -3.96
CA ILE A 242 -3.62 -4.56 -5.42
C ILE A 242 -5.09 -4.55 -5.82
N ALA A 243 -5.47 -3.65 -6.73
CA ALA A 243 -6.80 -3.60 -7.29
C ALA A 243 -7.07 -4.85 -8.15
N THR A 244 -8.28 -5.40 -8.03
CA THR A 244 -8.73 -6.59 -8.76
C THR A 244 -10.12 -6.35 -9.33
N GLU A 245 -10.56 -7.17 -10.28
CA GLU A 245 -11.89 -7.02 -10.90
C GLU A 245 -12.08 -5.63 -11.57
N ILE A 246 -10.98 -5.07 -12.08
CA ILE A 246 -10.97 -3.85 -12.89
C ILE A 246 -11.70 -4.14 -14.21
N PRO A 247 -12.70 -3.33 -14.62
CA PRO A 247 -13.37 -3.54 -15.89
C PRO A 247 -12.37 -3.48 -17.07
N PRO A 248 -12.44 -4.40 -18.04
CA PRO A 248 -11.47 -4.45 -19.15
C PRO A 248 -11.43 -3.20 -20.04
N ASP A 249 -12.53 -2.44 -20.06
CA ASP A 249 -12.71 -1.19 -20.79
C ASP A 249 -12.40 0.06 -19.95
N PHE A 250 -12.02 -0.12 -18.67
CA PHE A 250 -11.67 0.99 -17.80
C PHE A 250 -10.26 1.50 -18.14
N PRO A 251 -10.02 2.84 -18.17
CA PRO A 251 -8.71 3.36 -18.56
C PRO A 251 -7.58 2.95 -17.63
N ILE A 252 -7.82 2.84 -16.32
CA ILE A 252 -6.80 2.33 -15.39
C ILE A 252 -6.82 0.81 -15.46
N THR A 253 -5.71 0.20 -15.85
CA THR A 253 -5.56 -1.26 -16.04
C THR A 253 -4.92 -1.95 -14.84
N ALA A 254 -4.17 -1.23 -14.02
CA ALA A 254 -3.61 -1.75 -12.77
C ALA A 254 -3.44 -0.63 -11.74
N ALA A 255 -3.66 -0.94 -10.46
CA ALA A 255 -3.37 -0.04 -9.35
C ALA A 255 -2.88 -0.84 -8.14
N SER A 256 -1.80 -0.38 -7.52
CA SER A 256 -1.29 -0.95 -6.29
C SER A 256 -0.78 0.11 -5.33
N SER A 257 -0.95 -0.11 -4.03
CA SER A 257 -0.40 0.72 -2.97
C SER A 257 0.33 -0.10 -1.92
N LEU A 258 1.33 0.51 -1.29
CA LEU A 258 2.09 -0.04 -0.18
C LEU A 258 2.33 1.05 0.85
N ILE A 259 1.79 0.86 2.05
CA ILE A 259 1.79 1.87 3.11
C ILE A 259 2.46 1.27 4.34
N ASP A 260 3.43 2.00 4.89
CA ASP A 260 4.08 1.72 6.17
C ASP A 260 3.46 2.61 7.25
N TYR A 261 3.06 2.00 8.36
CA TYR A 261 2.50 2.70 9.52
C TYR A 261 3.48 2.71 10.68
N ASP A 262 3.50 3.81 11.42
CA ASP A 262 4.22 3.88 12.68
C ASP A 262 3.54 4.81 13.69
N TRP A 263 4.03 4.78 14.92
CA TRP A 263 3.59 5.68 15.97
C TRP A 263 4.04 7.11 15.69
N VAL A 264 3.08 8.01 15.58
CA VAL A 264 3.26 9.45 15.42
C VAL A 264 2.66 10.17 16.62
N THR A 265 3.40 11.11 17.20
CA THR A 265 2.92 11.94 18.30
C THR A 265 2.14 13.13 17.75
N ILE A 266 0.89 13.29 18.18
CA ILE A 266 0.05 14.45 17.93
C ILE A 266 -0.41 15.01 19.27
N GLY A 267 0.00 16.24 19.59
CA GLY A 267 -0.15 16.79 20.94
C GLY A 267 0.60 15.93 21.95
N GLU A 268 -0.10 15.42 22.96
CA GLU A 268 0.45 14.56 24.02
C GLU A 268 0.24 13.06 23.77
N ASN A 269 -0.50 12.70 22.71
CA ASN A 269 -0.92 11.32 22.43
C ASN A 269 -0.18 10.73 21.22
N LYS A 270 -0.13 9.40 21.15
CA LYS A 270 0.46 8.66 20.03
C LYS A 270 -0.61 7.95 19.22
N PHE A 271 -0.51 8.06 17.90
CA PHE A 271 -1.43 7.46 16.94
C PHE A 271 -0.65 6.66 15.90
N VAL A 272 -1.23 5.56 15.43
CA VAL A 272 -0.65 4.81 14.31
C VAL A 272 -1.08 5.51 13.02
N LEU A 273 -0.13 6.11 12.31
CA LEU A 273 -0.38 6.87 11.09
C LEU A 273 0.57 6.45 9.96
N PRO A 274 0.21 6.75 8.71
CA PRO A 274 1.08 6.50 7.56
C PRO A 274 2.37 7.31 7.69
N THR A 275 3.51 6.66 7.55
CA THR A 275 4.83 7.32 7.53
C THR A 275 5.49 7.27 6.15
N ARG A 276 5.12 6.29 5.33
CA ARG A 276 5.54 6.16 3.93
C ARG A 276 4.43 5.49 3.12
N SER A 277 4.22 5.97 1.90
CA SER A 277 3.33 5.34 0.93
C SER A 277 4.01 5.30 -0.44
N GLU A 278 3.83 4.20 -1.15
CA GLU A 278 4.17 4.03 -2.56
C GLU A 278 2.89 3.63 -3.30
N VAL A 279 2.54 4.39 -4.34
CA VAL A 279 1.35 4.14 -5.16
C VAL A 279 1.78 4.06 -6.61
N LEU A 280 1.32 3.00 -7.29
CA LEU A 280 1.55 2.77 -8.71
C LEU A 280 0.21 2.61 -9.41
N ILE A 281 0.01 3.37 -10.48
CA ILE A 281 -1.18 3.31 -11.33
C ILE A 281 -0.69 3.13 -12.77
N THR A 282 -1.29 2.19 -13.49
CA THR A 282 -1.08 1.95 -14.92
C THR A 282 -2.38 2.28 -15.64
N ALA A 283 -2.30 3.10 -16.68
CA ALA A 283 -3.40 3.53 -17.52
C ALA A 283 -3.04 3.34 -19.00
#